data_AF-A0A820PKR0-F1
#
_entry.id   AF-A0A820PKR0-F1
#
_cell.length_a   1.000
_cell.length_b   1.000
_cell.length_c   1.000
_cell.angle_alpha   90.00
_cell.angle_beta   90.00
_cell.angle_gamma   90.00
#
_symmetry.space_group_name_H-M   'P 1'
#
loop_
_entity.id
_entity.type
_entity.pdbx_description
1 polymer ?
#
loop_
_entity_poly.entity_id
_entity_poly.type
_entity_poly.pdbx_seq_one_letter_code
_entity_poly.pdbx_strand_id
1 'polypeptide(L)'
;MIKIFIYIFTFSIPSDEVVRKALAEFFPSLEKGEIINTTKGIQDILDKKYRHLLNVFRMDRDKSVAETIFKAIFTMKNKQNEININSEQNVDEENQDKQHAEDEDILLNLASQWNYFDGALSILKMF
;
A
#
# COMPACT_ATOMS: atom_id res chain seq x y z
N MET A 1 -10.32 21.39 7.28
CA MET A 1 -9.46 20.69 6.30
C MET A 1 -8.84 19.51 7.03
N ILE A 2 -9.38 18.32 6.83
CA ILE A 2 -8.95 17.12 7.56
C ILE A 2 -7.51 16.80 7.13
N LYS A 3 -6.55 17.11 8.01
CA LYS A 3 -5.18 16.61 7.91
C LYS A 3 -5.18 15.21 8.53
N ILE A 4 -5.53 14.19 7.75
CA ILE A 4 -5.29 12.80 8.17
C ILE A 4 -3.78 12.57 8.09
N PHE A 5 -3.12 12.72 9.24
CA PHE A 5 -1.77 12.22 9.49
C PHE A 5 -1.92 10.80 10.02
N ILE A 6 -1.74 9.79 9.18
CA ILE A 6 -1.58 8.42 9.66
C ILE A 6 -0.12 8.27 10.05
N TYR A 7 0.18 8.56 11.31
CA TYR A 7 1.33 7.97 11.98
C TYR A 7 0.99 6.52 12.36
N ILE A 8 2.04 5.71 12.57
CA ILE A 8 2.03 4.32 13.06
C ILE A 8 1.81 3.29 11.90
N PHE A 9 2.64 2.26 11.63
CA PHE A 9 3.11 1.17 12.51
C PHE A 9 4.46 0.51 12.17
N THR A 10 5.13 0.08 13.24
CA THR A 10 6.12 -1.02 13.31
C THR A 10 5.47 -2.38 12.97
N PHE A 11 6.25 -3.41 12.63
CA PHE A 11 5.85 -4.70 12.02
C PHE A 11 4.71 -5.54 12.70
N SER A 12 4.15 -5.11 13.84
CA SER A 12 3.05 -5.74 14.58
C SER A 12 1.74 -4.98 14.41
N ILE A 13 0.61 -5.69 14.22
CA ILE A 13 -0.73 -5.09 14.22
C ILE A 13 -0.93 -4.40 15.57
N PRO A 14 -1.38 -3.12 15.63
CA PRO A 14 -1.71 -2.48 16.89
C PRO A 14 -2.71 -3.27 17.70
N SER A 15 -2.53 -3.29 19.02
CA SER A 15 -3.61 -3.71 19.91
C SER A 15 -4.81 -2.77 19.79
N ASP A 16 -6.01 -3.29 20.05
CA ASP A 16 -7.28 -2.54 20.06
C ASP A 16 -7.18 -1.30 20.97
N GLU A 17 -6.51 -1.43 22.11
CA GLU A 17 -6.29 -0.31 23.04
C GLU A 17 -5.43 0.82 22.46
N VAL A 18 -4.39 0.50 21.66
CA VAL A 18 -3.54 1.49 20.99
C VAL A 18 -4.33 2.25 19.93
N VAL A 19 -5.12 1.55 19.11
CA VAL A 19 -5.95 2.20 18.08
C VAL A 19 -7.01 3.09 18.72
N ARG A 20 -7.69 2.62 19.77
CA ARG A 20 -8.70 3.41 20.48
C ARG A 20 -8.12 4.65 21.13
N LYS A 21 -6.95 4.55 21.75
CA LYS A 21 -6.26 5.70 22.34
C LYS A 21 -5.90 6.72 21.28
N ALA A 22 -5.36 6.28 20.15
CA ALA A 22 -5.06 7.16 19.02
C ALA A 22 -6.34 7.82 18.45
N LEU A 23 -7.42 7.05 18.25
CA LEU A 23 -8.69 7.58 17.77
C LEU A 23 -9.28 8.63 18.72
N ALA A 24 -9.26 8.39 20.03
CA ALA A 24 -9.75 9.36 21.01
C ALA A 24 -8.88 10.64 21.07
N GLU A 25 -7.58 10.51 20.83
CA GLU A 25 -6.65 11.65 20.77
C GLU A 25 -6.84 12.49 19.50
N PHE A 26 -6.97 11.86 18.32
CA PHE A 26 -7.15 12.55 17.05
C PHE A 26 -8.58 13.02 16.81
N PHE A 27 -9.57 12.33 17.37
CA PHE A 27 -11.01 12.58 17.20
C PHE A 27 -11.71 12.59 18.57
N PRO A 28 -11.49 13.61 19.41
CA PRO A 28 -12.05 13.68 20.76
C PRO A 28 -13.58 13.78 20.79
N SER A 29 -14.22 14.13 19.67
CA SER A 29 -15.68 14.18 19.53
C SER A 29 -16.33 12.87 19.09
N LEU A 30 -15.55 11.81 18.85
CA LEU A 30 -16.06 10.54 18.35
C LEU A 30 -16.81 9.79 19.46
N GLU A 31 -18.02 9.29 19.18
CA GLU A 31 -18.79 8.56 20.19
C GLU A 31 -18.16 7.21 20.52
N LYS A 32 -18.37 6.72 21.75
CA LYS A 32 -17.73 5.47 22.20
C LYS A 32 -18.06 4.26 21.33
N GLY A 33 -19.28 4.20 20.77
CA GLY A 33 -19.70 3.16 19.82
C GLY A 33 -19.01 3.28 18.46
N GLU A 34 -18.80 4.51 17.98
CA GLU A 34 -18.07 4.79 16.75
C GLU A 34 -16.59 4.42 16.89
N ILE A 35 -15.95 4.75 18.02
CA ILE A 35 -14.56 4.35 18.31
C ILE A 35 -14.37 2.84 18.18
N ILE A 36 -15.30 2.03 18.70
CA ILE A 36 -15.23 0.56 18.61
C ILE A 36 -15.30 0.10 17.15
N ASN A 37 -16.26 0.61 16.38
CA ASN A 37 -16.46 0.21 15.00
C ASN A 37 -15.29 0.66 14.10
N THR A 38 -14.81 1.89 14.28
CA THR A 38 -13.64 2.42 13.57
C THR A 38 -12.38 1.66 13.92
N THR A 39 -12.21 1.24 15.18
CA THR A 39 -11.05 0.43 15.59
C THR A 39 -11.01 -0.91 14.84
N LYS A 40 -12.15 -1.62 14.78
CA LYS A 40 -12.25 -2.86 14.02
C LYS A 40 -11.93 -2.65 12.55
N GLY A 41 -12.52 -1.63 11.93
CA GLY A 41 -12.25 -1.31 10.52
C GLY A 41 -10.77 -1.02 10.23
N ILE A 42 -10.08 -0.29 11.13
CA ILE A 42 -8.64 -0.05 11.02
C ILE A 42 -7.84 -1.35 11.15
N GLN A 43 -8.18 -2.20 12.11
CA GLN A 43 -7.51 -3.50 12.29
C GLN A 43 -7.71 -4.43 11.09
N ASP A 44 -8.90 -4.44 10.51
CA ASP A 44 -9.22 -5.21 9.30
C ASP A 44 -8.37 -4.74 8.11
N ILE A 45 -8.19 -3.42 7.94
CA ILE A 45 -7.32 -2.84 6.91
C ILE A 45 -5.84 -3.19 7.15
N LEU A 46 -5.41 -3.25 8.41
CA LEU A 46 -4.03 -3.57 8.81
C LEU A 46 -3.74 -5.09 8.86
N ASP A 47 -4.74 -5.93 8.61
CA ASP A 47 -4.60 -7.38 8.58
C ASP A 47 -3.55 -7.80 7.53
N LYS A 48 -2.75 -8.83 7.86
CA LYS A 48 -1.69 -9.41 7.00
C LYS A 48 -2.19 -9.70 5.60
N LYS A 49 -3.47 -10.07 5.45
CA LYS A 49 -4.11 -10.31 4.16
C LYS A 49 -4.06 -9.09 3.22
N TYR A 50 -4.24 -7.87 3.74
CA TYR A 50 -4.38 -6.65 2.92
C TYR A 50 -3.20 -5.69 3.01
N ARG A 51 -2.17 -5.98 3.81
CA ARG A 51 -1.01 -5.07 4.00
C ARG A 51 -0.32 -4.62 2.70
N HIS A 52 -0.30 -5.44 1.67
CA HIS A 52 0.31 -5.11 0.38
C HIS A 52 -0.48 -4.06 -0.42
N LEU A 53 -1.75 -3.81 -0.05
CA LEU A 53 -2.60 -2.76 -0.61
C LEU A 53 -2.43 -1.43 0.14
N LEU A 54 -1.80 -1.45 1.31
CA LEU A 54 -1.63 -0.27 2.16
C LEU A 54 -0.25 0.36 1.90
N ASN A 55 -0.25 1.60 1.43
CA ASN A 55 0.93 2.44 1.37
C ASN A 55 0.69 3.75 2.12
N VAL A 56 1.71 4.21 2.83
CA VAL A 56 1.64 5.41 3.66
C VAL A 56 2.64 6.42 3.14
N PHE A 57 2.14 7.58 2.72
CA PHE A 57 2.97 8.74 2.39
C PHE A 57 3.31 9.53 3.64
N ARG A 58 4.60 9.73 3.90
CA ARG A 58 5.16 10.49 5.02
C ARG A 58 5.74 11.79 4.51
N MET A 59 5.07 12.90 4.82
CA MET A 59 5.46 14.24 4.36
C MET A 59 6.90 14.64 4.74
N ASP A 60 7.44 14.09 5.82
CA ASP A 60 8.78 14.39 6.35
C ASP A 60 9.90 13.50 5.75
N ARG A 61 9.56 12.40 5.08
CA ARG A 61 10.54 11.40 4.60
C ARG A 61 10.45 11.10 3.12
N ASP A 62 9.25 11.12 2.57
CA ASP A 62 9.03 10.71 1.19
C ASP A 62 9.25 11.89 0.25
N LYS A 63 10.04 11.65 -0.80
CA LYS A 63 10.48 12.69 -1.72
C LYS A 63 9.35 13.28 -2.55
N SER A 64 8.38 12.44 -2.96
CA SER A 64 7.19 12.90 -3.66
C SER A 64 6.00 11.98 -3.50
N VAL A 65 4.81 12.55 -3.62
CA VAL A 65 3.55 11.80 -3.68
C VAL A 65 3.52 10.89 -4.90
N ALA A 66 4.02 11.37 -6.05
CA ALA A 66 4.11 10.59 -7.28
C ALA A 66 4.94 9.32 -7.07
N GLU A 67 6.15 9.44 -6.51
CA GLU A 67 7.02 8.30 -6.18
C GLU A 67 6.33 7.28 -5.29
N THR A 68 5.58 7.77 -4.31
CA THR A 68 4.90 6.92 -3.33
C THR A 68 3.73 6.16 -3.95
N ILE A 69 2.98 6.80 -4.85
CA ILE A 69 1.92 6.12 -5.61
C ILE A 69 2.54 5.09 -6.57
N PHE A 70 3.65 5.43 -7.24
CA PHE A 70 4.36 4.47 -8.10
C PHE A 70 4.80 3.23 -7.35
N LYS A 71 5.45 3.41 -6.20
CA LYS A 71 5.86 2.30 -5.32
C LYS A 71 4.65 1.47 -4.87
N ALA A 72 3.52 2.13 -4.59
CA ALA A 72 2.31 1.44 -4.16
C ALA A 72 1.73 0.55 -5.26
N ILE A 73 1.57 1.07 -6.48
CA ILE A 73 1.07 0.32 -7.63
C ILE A 73 2.00 -0.86 -7.93
N PHE A 74 3.31 -0.62 -7.96
CA PHE A 74 4.31 -1.66 -8.21
C PHE A 74 4.26 -2.77 -7.15
N THR A 75 4.27 -2.40 -5.86
CA THR A 75 4.22 -3.36 -4.74
C THR A 75 2.95 -4.21 -4.80
N MET A 76 1.81 -3.59 -5.12
CA MET A 76 0.54 -4.30 -5.27
C MET A 76 0.58 -5.33 -6.41
N LYS A 77 1.08 -4.93 -7.58
CA LYS A 77 1.19 -5.81 -8.76
C LYS A 77 2.12 -7.00 -8.52
N ASN A 78 3.30 -6.76 -7.96
CA ASN A 78 4.23 -7.84 -7.62
C ASN A 78 3.62 -8.84 -6.62
N LYS A 79 2.92 -8.34 -5.59
CA LYS A 79 2.24 -9.23 -4.64
C LYS A 79 1.14 -10.06 -5.29
N GLN A 80 0.42 -9.49 -6.25
CA GLN A 80 -0.62 -10.20 -6.98
C GLN A 80 -0.02 -11.32 -7.85
N ASN A 81 1.13 -11.08 -8.48
CA ASN A 81 1.86 -12.10 -9.24
C ASN A 81 2.37 -13.22 -8.32
N GLU A 82 2.95 -12.88 -7.15
CA GLU A 82 3.32 -13.88 -6.13
C GLU A 82 2.11 -14.74 -5.70
N ILE A 83 0.92 -14.14 -5.55
CA ILE A 83 -0.29 -14.86 -5.18
C ILE A 83 -0.72 -15.81 -6.30
N ASN A 84 -0.76 -15.33 -7.55
CA ASN A 84 -1.17 -16.12 -8.72
C ASN A 84 -0.24 -17.33 -8.93
N ILE A 85 1.08 -17.13 -8.83
CA ILE A 85 2.09 -18.19 -8.97
C ILE A 85 1.92 -19.27 -7.88
N ASN A 86 1.61 -18.86 -6.64
CA ASN A 86 1.43 -19.81 -5.53
C ASN A 86 0.06 -20.51 -5.54
N SER A 87 -0.97 -19.90 -6.13
CA SER A 87 -2.30 -20.52 -6.30
C SER A 87 -2.36 -21.49 -7.47
N GLU A 88 -1.48 -21.34 -8.46
CA GLU A 88 -1.43 -22.18 -9.66
C GLU A 88 -0.04 -22.81 -9.80
N GLN A 89 0.19 -23.96 -9.12
CA GLN A 89 1.45 -24.72 -9.21
C GLN A 89 1.71 -25.37 -10.60
N ASN A 90 1.24 -24.77 -11.71
CA ASN A 90 1.40 -25.29 -13.08
C ASN A 90 1.22 -24.21 -14.17
N VAL A 91 1.60 -22.96 -13.92
CA VAL A 91 1.60 -21.93 -14.99
C VAL A 91 2.91 -22.01 -15.76
N ASP A 92 2.83 -22.30 -17.07
CA ASP A 92 3.92 -22.22 -18.05
C ASP A 92 4.74 -20.93 -17.85
N GLU A 93 6.07 -21.04 -17.83
CA GLU A 93 6.99 -19.90 -17.71
C GLU A 93 6.69 -18.79 -18.75
N GLU A 94 6.17 -19.18 -19.92
CA GLU A 94 5.78 -18.26 -20.99
C GLU A 94 4.58 -17.36 -20.65
N ASN A 95 3.68 -17.79 -19.75
CA ASN A 95 2.57 -16.95 -19.27
C ASN A 95 3.02 -16.00 -18.15
N GLN A 96 4.04 -16.37 -17.37
CA GLN A 96 4.61 -15.51 -16.34
C GLN A 96 5.41 -14.34 -16.95
N ASP A 97 6.20 -14.63 -17.99
CA ASP A 97 6.96 -13.60 -18.73
C ASP A 97 6.03 -12.59 -19.42
N LYS A 98 4.91 -13.05 -19.98
CA LYS A 98 3.90 -12.15 -20.60
C LYS A 98 3.24 -11.24 -19.57
N GLN A 99 2.88 -11.77 -18.41
CA GLN A 99 2.24 -10.98 -17.35
C GLN A 99 3.20 -9.96 -16.72
N HIS A 100 4.47 -10.31 -16.55
CA HIS A 100 5.48 -9.38 -16.07
C HIS A 100 5.73 -8.22 -17.06
N ALA A 101 5.80 -8.53 -18.36
CA ALA A 101 5.96 -7.50 -19.39
C ALA A 101 4.76 -6.54 -19.44
N GLU A 102 3.53 -7.05 -19.33
CA GLU A 102 2.33 -6.22 -19.28
C GLU A 102 2.29 -5.29 -18.06
N ASP A 103 2.72 -5.77 -16.89
CA ASP A 103 2.78 -4.97 -15.68
C ASP A 103 3.85 -3.85 -15.77
N GLU A 104 5.00 -4.14 -16.39
CA GLU A 104 6.02 -3.12 -16.67
C GLU A 104 5.50 -2.04 -17.63
N ASP A 105 4.80 -2.44 -18.70
CA ASP A 105 4.21 -1.51 -19.67
C ASP A 105 3.17 -0.58 -19.01
N ILE A 106 2.36 -1.09 -18.10
CA ILE A 106 1.40 -0.28 -17.32
C ILE A 106 2.13 0.78 -16.51
N LEU A 107 3.24 0.42 -15.86
CA LEU A 107 4.02 1.34 -15.03
C LEU A 107 4.75 2.38 -15.87
N LEU A 108 5.32 1.99 -17.00
CA LEU A 108 5.97 2.91 -17.94
C LEU A 108 4.97 3.90 -18.55
N ASN A 109 3.76 3.43 -18.90
CA ASN A 109 2.69 4.29 -19.39
C ASN A 109 2.22 5.27 -18.31
N LEU A 110 2.04 4.82 -17.07
CA LEU A 110 1.72 5.71 -15.95
C LEU A 110 2.83 6.75 -15.76
N ALA A 111 4.10 6.35 -15.88
CA ALA A 111 5.26 7.22 -15.67
C ALA A 111 5.34 8.30 -16.73
N SER A 112 5.00 7.94 -17.96
CA SER A 112 4.87 8.87 -19.09
C SER A 112 3.79 9.92 -18.86
N GLN A 113 2.60 9.50 -18.44
CA GLN A 113 1.49 10.43 -18.16
C GLN A 113 1.83 11.45 -17.07
N TRP A 114 2.71 11.08 -16.13
CA TRP A 114 3.07 11.92 -14.98
C TRP A 114 4.41 12.65 -15.17
N ASN A 115 5.06 12.50 -16.32
CA ASN A 115 6.43 12.97 -16.56
C ASN A 115 7.42 12.54 -15.46
N TYR A 116 7.26 11.31 -14.96
CA TYR A 116 7.99 10.76 -13.81
C TYR A 116 8.94 9.61 -14.20
N PHE A 117 9.59 9.74 -15.36
CA PHE A 117 10.41 8.68 -15.94
C PHE A 117 11.62 8.31 -15.07
N ASP A 118 12.39 9.27 -14.58
CA ASP A 118 13.60 9.00 -13.78
C ASP A 118 13.28 8.25 -12.49
N GLY A 119 12.18 8.64 -11.84
CA GLY A 119 11.71 8.00 -10.62
C GLY A 119 11.12 6.62 -10.87
N ALA A 120 10.32 6.44 -11.92
CA ALA A 120 9.80 5.12 -12.30
C ALA A 120 10.93 4.15 -12.67
N LEU A 121 11.91 4.61 -13.45
CA LEU A 121 13.09 3.82 -13.82
C LEU A 121 13.92 3.41 -12.60
N SER A 122 14.04 4.30 -11.60
CA SER A 122 14.73 3.97 -10.35
C SER A 122 14.03 2.89 -9.54
N ILE A 123 12.69 2.83 -9.59
CA ILE A 123 11.88 1.82 -8.90
C ILE A 123 11.95 0.48 -9.62
N LEU A 124 11.86 0.47 -10.96
CA LEU A 124 11.97 -0.74 -11.77
C LEU A 124 13.35 -1.40 -11.60
N LYS A 125 14.43 -0.62 -11.45
CA LYS A 125 15.82 -1.12 -11.28
C LYS A 125 16.17 -1.64 -9.87
N MET A 126 15.28 -1.49 -8.89
CA MET A 126 15.53 -2.00 -7.52
C MET A 126 15.34 -3.52 -7.40
N PHE A 127 14.88 -4.15 -8.47
CA PHE A 127 14.56 -5.57 -8.59
C PHE A 127 15.21 -6.13 -9.87
#